data_AF-A0A538Q1R5-F1
#
_entry.id   AF-A0A538Q1R5-F1
#
_cell.length_a   1.000
_cell.length_b   1.000
_cell.length_c   1.000
_cell.angle_alpha   90.00
_cell.angle_beta   90.00
_cell.angle_gamma   90.00
#
_symmetry.space_group_name_H-M   'P 1'
#
loop_
_entity.id
_entity.type
_entity.pdbx_description
1 polymer ?
#
loop_
_entity_poly.entity_id
_entity_poly.type
_entity_poly.pdbx_seq_one_letter_code
_entity_poly.pdbx_strand_id
1 'polypeptide(L)'
;MRPPGSVSPPASADRLYLVNAAGLPAFRPVFDALSTMGFYNISPTKIRELQAPDPGELLDREGTNLASVLDRLGRANPVVKQRIEEYLARVVPGIEGMGPIHVGHMETIEFRQRVVGAKEPWRFPAINMSDGTLRALAVLTALFQFGERKTARLIGIEEPETALHPAAAGLLLDCLREGARERQVVITTHSPDLLDSDTLAAEQLLAVSAVEGKTTIGPVDAPSRQALRDSLYRAGELLRLGQLEPDESSPSNAEQLDLFGPSP
;
A
#
# COMPACT_ATOMS: atom_id res chain seq x y z
N MET A 1 -14.98 9.24 47.93
CA MET A 1 -14.65 10.40 47.08
C MET A 1 -13.63 9.92 46.05
N ARG A 2 -14.01 9.77 44.78
CA ARG A 2 -13.01 9.54 43.71
C ARG A 2 -12.23 10.85 43.51
N PRO A 3 -10.90 10.82 43.37
CA PRO A 3 -10.15 12.04 43.06
C PRO A 3 -10.68 12.61 41.73
N PRO A 4 -10.92 13.94 41.64
CA PRO A 4 -11.27 14.56 40.38
C PRO A 4 -10.09 14.41 39.42
N GLY A 5 -10.30 13.71 38.31
CA GLY A 5 -9.36 13.68 37.18
C GLY A 5 -8.75 12.33 36.76
N SER A 6 -9.09 11.19 37.38
CA SER A 6 -8.60 9.90 36.88
C SER A 6 -9.34 9.48 35.61
N VAL A 7 -8.74 9.69 34.44
CA VAL A 7 -9.27 9.18 33.17
C VAL A 7 -9.41 7.65 33.28
N SER A 8 -10.61 7.14 33.01
CA SER A 8 -10.90 5.70 33.02
C SER A 8 -11.08 5.23 31.58
N PRO A 9 -10.49 4.10 31.18
CA PRO A 9 -9.61 3.20 31.94
C PRO A 9 -8.26 3.87 32.30
N PRO A 10 -7.56 3.41 33.35
CA PRO A 10 -6.35 4.07 33.81
C PRO A 10 -5.26 4.08 32.74
N ALA A 11 -4.61 5.23 32.57
CA ALA A 11 -3.40 5.32 31.77
C ALA A 11 -2.23 4.64 32.49
N SER A 12 -1.36 3.99 31.72
CA SER A 12 -0.12 3.42 32.23
C SER A 12 1.04 3.92 31.38
N ALA A 13 2.17 4.21 32.01
CA ALA A 13 3.34 4.77 31.33
C ALA A 13 4.07 3.75 30.44
N ASP A 14 3.77 2.45 30.60
CA ASP A 14 4.42 1.34 29.92
C ASP A 14 3.70 0.85 28.65
N ARG A 15 2.55 1.43 28.29
CA ARG A 15 1.74 0.97 27.15
C ARG A 15 0.95 2.10 26.50
N LEU A 16 0.59 1.88 25.23
CA LEU A 16 -0.24 2.79 24.47
C LEU A 16 -1.67 2.84 25.05
N TYR A 17 -2.15 4.04 25.34
CA TYR A 17 -3.45 4.26 25.99
C TYR A 17 -4.64 3.74 25.17
N LEU A 18 -4.54 3.77 23.85
CA LEU A 18 -5.62 3.36 22.94
C LEU A 18 -6.06 1.90 23.18
N VAL A 19 -5.12 1.00 23.54
CA VAL A 19 -5.42 -0.40 23.86
C VAL A 19 -6.32 -0.49 25.08
N ASN A 20 -6.02 0.29 26.13
CA ASN A 20 -6.84 0.35 27.33
C ASN A 20 -8.20 0.98 26.99
N ALA A 21 -8.19 2.14 26.29
CA ALA A 21 -9.39 2.87 25.91
C ALA A 21 -10.37 2.00 25.09
N ALA A 22 -9.87 1.10 24.25
CA ALA A 22 -10.67 0.15 23.47
C ALA A 22 -11.55 -0.80 24.31
N GLY A 23 -11.27 -0.93 25.62
CA GLY A 23 -12.15 -1.61 26.57
C GLY A 23 -13.49 -0.88 26.77
N LEU A 24 -13.56 0.41 26.42
CA LEU A 24 -14.80 1.17 26.34
C LEU A 24 -15.39 1.05 24.92
N PRO A 25 -16.68 0.67 24.78
CA PRO A 25 -17.32 0.50 23.48
C PRO A 25 -17.19 1.72 22.53
N ALA A 26 -17.18 2.94 23.08
CA ALA A 26 -17.05 4.18 22.30
C ALA A 26 -15.72 4.30 21.55
N PHE A 27 -14.63 3.74 22.08
CA PHE A 27 -13.30 3.81 21.47
C PHE A 27 -12.96 2.57 20.63
N ARG A 28 -13.76 1.51 20.72
CA ARG A 28 -13.53 0.27 19.97
C ARG A 28 -13.43 0.50 18.46
N PRO A 29 -14.29 1.32 17.80
CA PRO A 29 -14.17 1.58 16.37
C PRO A 29 -12.86 2.26 15.97
N VAL A 30 -12.33 3.16 16.81
CA VAL A 30 -11.06 3.86 16.56
C VAL A 30 -9.88 2.91 16.72
N PHE A 31 -9.90 2.10 17.77
CA PHE A 31 -8.90 1.04 17.96
C PHE A 31 -8.90 0.06 16.79
N ASP A 32 -10.07 -0.46 16.41
CA ASP A 32 -10.18 -1.38 15.28
C ASP A 32 -9.73 -0.73 13.98
N ALA A 33 -10.07 0.54 13.72
CA ALA A 33 -9.63 1.25 12.52
C ALA A 33 -8.11 1.46 12.46
N LEU A 34 -7.46 1.82 13.57
CA LEU A 34 -6.02 2.09 13.62
C LEU A 34 -5.18 0.81 13.67
N SER A 35 -5.59 -0.19 14.45
CA SER A 35 -4.86 -1.46 14.62
C SER A 35 -4.86 -2.33 13.36
N THR A 36 -5.75 -2.04 12.42
CA THR A 36 -5.90 -2.80 11.18
C THR A 36 -5.31 -2.11 9.96
N MET A 37 -4.77 -0.90 10.10
CA MET A 37 -4.10 -0.22 8.99
C MET A 37 -2.87 -1.02 8.56
N GLY A 38 -2.72 -1.22 7.25
CA GLY A 38 -1.54 -1.85 6.68
C GLY A 38 -0.59 -0.78 6.14
N PHE A 39 0.70 -0.86 6.46
CA PHE A 39 1.72 0.03 5.90
C PHE A 39 2.89 -0.80 5.38
N TYR A 40 3.19 -0.66 4.09
CA TYR A 40 4.11 -1.51 3.38
C TYR A 40 5.28 -0.71 2.82
N ASN A 41 6.49 -1.14 3.14
CA ASN A 41 7.73 -0.71 2.51
C ASN A 41 8.42 -1.95 1.96
N ILE A 42 7.94 -2.39 0.80
CA ILE A 42 8.28 -3.69 0.23
C ILE A 42 9.78 -3.77 -0.08
N SER A 43 10.39 -4.91 0.28
CA SER A 43 11.80 -5.19 0.01
C SER A 43 11.94 -6.41 -0.90
N PRO A 44 12.16 -6.22 -2.23
CA PRO A 44 12.40 -7.33 -3.14
C PRO A 44 13.58 -8.21 -2.73
N THR A 45 14.64 -7.61 -2.18
CA THR A 45 15.82 -8.36 -1.71
C THR A 45 15.46 -9.33 -0.59
N LYS A 46 14.60 -8.94 0.36
CA LYS A 46 14.10 -9.84 1.40
C LYS A 46 13.16 -10.92 0.84
N ILE A 47 12.28 -10.56 -0.09
CA ILE A 47 11.35 -11.52 -0.73
C ILE A 47 12.10 -12.63 -1.48
N ARG A 48 13.29 -12.35 -2.03
CA ARG A 48 14.11 -13.34 -2.75
C ARG A 48 14.64 -14.46 -1.86
N GLU A 49 14.86 -14.16 -0.58
CA GLU A 49 15.46 -15.10 0.35
C GLU A 49 14.50 -16.25 0.64
N LEU A 50 15.05 -17.39 1.07
CA LEU A 50 14.23 -18.45 1.66
C LEU A 50 13.70 -17.95 3.00
N GLN A 51 12.41 -18.15 3.24
CA GLN A 51 11.72 -17.64 4.42
C GLN A 51 11.25 -18.79 5.29
N ALA A 52 11.21 -18.61 6.60
CA ALA A 52 10.55 -19.58 7.47
C ALA A 52 9.03 -19.47 7.23
N PRO A 53 8.28 -20.58 7.26
CA PRO A 53 6.83 -20.53 7.20
C PRO A 53 6.27 -19.61 8.30
N ASP A 54 5.38 -18.70 7.90
CA ASP A 54 4.88 -17.65 8.75
C ASP A 54 3.38 -17.87 9.06
N PRO A 55 2.99 -17.92 10.35
CA PRO A 55 1.60 -18.11 10.72
C PRO A 55 0.75 -16.85 10.54
N GLY A 56 1.37 -15.68 10.29
CA GLY A 56 0.71 -14.39 10.10
C GLY A 56 -0.36 -14.43 9.02
N GLU A 57 -1.46 -13.73 9.29
CA GLU A 57 -2.59 -13.68 8.35
C GLU A 57 -2.40 -12.66 7.23
N LEU A 58 -1.62 -11.61 7.50
CA LEU A 58 -1.41 -10.49 6.59
C LEU A 58 0.06 -10.44 6.17
N LEU A 59 0.28 -9.85 5.01
CA LEU A 59 1.60 -9.53 4.49
C LEU A 59 2.36 -8.67 5.50
N ASP A 60 3.58 -9.07 5.76
CA ASP A 60 4.54 -8.32 6.55
C ASP A 60 4.90 -7.01 5.84
N ARG A 61 5.33 -5.99 6.61
CA ARG A 61 5.62 -4.65 6.11
C ARG A 61 6.62 -4.66 4.94
N GLU A 62 7.59 -5.58 4.96
CA GLU A 62 8.63 -5.69 3.94
C GLU A 62 8.35 -6.80 2.92
N GLY A 63 7.26 -7.54 3.08
CA GLY A 63 6.84 -8.65 2.22
C GLY A 63 7.53 -9.98 2.51
N THR A 64 8.22 -10.12 3.65
CA THR A 64 9.00 -11.33 3.99
C THR A 64 8.16 -12.61 4.02
N ASN A 65 6.90 -12.56 4.45
CA ASN A 65 6.00 -13.72 4.52
C ASN A 65 5.13 -13.93 3.25
N LEU A 66 5.52 -13.35 2.10
CA LEU A 66 4.70 -13.36 0.89
C LEU A 66 4.34 -14.79 0.41
N ALA A 67 5.23 -15.76 0.55
CA ALA A 67 4.94 -17.15 0.18
C ALA A 67 3.79 -17.75 1.03
N SER A 68 3.90 -17.67 2.36
CA SER A 68 2.85 -18.08 3.31
C SER A 68 1.51 -17.37 3.08
N VAL A 69 1.53 -16.07 2.81
CA VAL A 69 0.31 -15.29 2.55
C VAL A 69 -0.35 -15.72 1.25
N LEU A 70 0.42 -15.90 0.17
CA LEU A 70 -0.11 -16.37 -1.12
C LEU A 70 -0.65 -17.80 -1.04
N ASP A 71 -0.01 -18.68 -0.27
CA ASP A 71 -0.51 -20.04 -0.03
C ASP A 71 -1.90 -20.01 0.62
N ARG A 72 -2.00 -19.26 1.73
CA ARG A 72 -3.23 -19.12 2.49
C ARG A 72 -4.32 -18.46 1.68
N LEU A 73 -3.99 -17.39 0.95
CA LEU A 73 -4.91 -16.68 0.08
C LEU A 73 -5.41 -17.59 -1.04
N GLY A 74 -4.54 -18.38 -1.66
CA GLY A 74 -4.92 -19.35 -2.68
C GLY A 74 -5.88 -20.44 -2.17
N ARG A 75 -5.73 -20.86 -0.91
CA ARG A 75 -6.63 -21.84 -0.27
C ARG A 75 -7.96 -21.24 0.18
N ALA A 76 -7.92 -20.02 0.73
CA ALA A 76 -9.09 -19.38 1.31
C ALA A 76 -9.94 -18.61 0.29
N ASN A 77 -9.30 -17.98 -0.71
CA ASN A 77 -9.97 -17.19 -1.74
C ASN A 77 -9.21 -17.31 -3.10
N PRO A 78 -9.43 -18.41 -3.84
CA PRO A 78 -8.79 -18.63 -5.14
C PRO A 78 -9.07 -17.52 -6.17
N VAL A 79 -10.24 -16.88 -6.10
CA VAL A 79 -10.64 -15.80 -7.02
C VAL A 79 -9.73 -14.59 -6.85
N VAL A 80 -9.42 -14.21 -5.61
CA VAL A 80 -8.47 -13.12 -5.33
C VAL A 80 -7.07 -13.48 -5.78
N LYS A 81 -6.61 -14.73 -5.54
CA LYS A 81 -5.30 -15.17 -6.04
C LYS A 81 -5.24 -15.08 -7.56
N GLN A 82 -6.27 -15.55 -8.26
CA GLN A 82 -6.36 -15.44 -9.71
C GLN A 82 -6.31 -13.98 -10.17
N ARG A 83 -6.99 -13.07 -9.47
CA ARG A 83 -6.93 -11.63 -9.77
C ARG A 83 -5.52 -11.06 -9.67
N ILE A 84 -4.76 -11.48 -8.66
CA ILE A 84 -3.34 -11.12 -8.51
C ILE A 84 -2.52 -11.68 -9.68
N GLU A 85 -2.74 -12.95 -10.07
CA GLU A 85 -2.05 -13.57 -11.22
C GLU A 85 -2.35 -12.84 -12.53
N GLU A 86 -3.60 -12.46 -12.79
CA GLU A 86 -4.02 -11.70 -13.97
C GLU A 86 -3.30 -10.35 -14.07
N TYR A 87 -3.24 -9.62 -12.95
CA TYR A 87 -2.53 -8.35 -12.91
C TYR A 87 -1.04 -8.53 -13.10
N LEU A 88 -0.43 -9.51 -12.41
CA LEU A 88 0.99 -9.78 -12.54
C LEU A 88 1.39 -10.19 -13.96
N ALA A 89 0.56 -10.99 -14.64
CA ALA A 89 0.78 -11.39 -16.04
C ALA A 89 0.73 -10.20 -17.01
N ARG A 90 -0.01 -9.14 -16.69
CA ARG A 90 0.00 -7.87 -17.44
C ARG A 90 1.24 -7.02 -17.14
N VAL A 91 1.77 -7.07 -15.92
CA VAL A 91 3.03 -6.38 -15.54
C VAL A 91 4.24 -7.09 -16.18
N VAL A 92 4.25 -8.42 -16.15
CA VAL A 92 5.35 -9.26 -16.63
C VAL A 92 4.83 -10.22 -17.68
N PRO A 93 4.94 -9.87 -18.97
CA PRO A 93 4.43 -10.70 -20.05
C PRO A 93 4.98 -12.13 -20.00
N GLY A 94 4.06 -13.08 -20.17
CA GLY A 94 4.38 -14.51 -20.17
C GLY A 94 4.30 -15.19 -18.81
N ILE A 95 4.14 -14.46 -17.69
CA ILE A 95 3.81 -15.13 -16.41
C ILE A 95 2.46 -15.83 -16.54
N GLU A 96 2.43 -17.12 -16.21
CA GLU A 96 1.23 -17.96 -16.22
C GLU A 96 0.70 -18.24 -14.81
N GLY A 97 1.50 -17.96 -13.79
CA GLY A 97 1.08 -18.06 -12.40
C GLY A 97 2.25 -18.20 -11.45
N MET A 98 1.91 -18.24 -10.17
CA MET A 98 2.89 -18.34 -9.08
C MET A 98 2.34 -19.16 -7.92
N GLY A 99 3.23 -19.63 -7.06
CA GLY A 99 2.82 -20.33 -5.86
C GLY A 99 3.96 -20.60 -4.90
N PRO A 100 3.64 -20.88 -3.63
CA PRO A 100 4.63 -21.28 -2.65
C PRO A 100 5.28 -22.61 -3.04
N ILE A 101 6.57 -22.74 -2.79
CA ILE A 101 7.31 -24.00 -2.80
C ILE A 101 8.13 -24.12 -1.52
N HIS A 102 8.37 -25.35 -1.08
CA HIS A 102 9.13 -25.63 0.13
C HIS A 102 10.54 -26.10 -0.23
N VAL A 103 11.54 -25.54 0.47
CA VAL A 103 12.94 -25.91 0.37
C VAL A 103 13.41 -26.31 1.78
N GLY A 104 13.29 -27.61 2.09
CA GLY A 104 13.49 -28.12 3.44
C GLY A 104 12.40 -27.61 4.39
N HIS A 105 12.79 -26.94 5.47
CA HIS A 105 11.88 -26.31 6.43
C HIS A 105 11.55 -24.85 6.09
N MET A 106 12.10 -24.34 4.99
CA MET A 106 11.90 -22.98 4.50
C MET A 106 10.96 -23.00 3.29
N GLU A 107 10.50 -21.82 2.88
CA GLU A 107 9.63 -21.61 1.73
C GLU A 107 10.11 -20.45 0.86
N THR A 108 9.68 -20.46 -0.40
CA THR A 108 9.82 -19.36 -1.36
C THR A 108 8.70 -19.42 -2.38
N ILE A 109 8.71 -18.55 -3.38
CA ILE A 109 7.71 -18.49 -4.43
C ILE A 109 8.34 -19.06 -5.71
N GLU A 110 7.63 -19.96 -6.36
CA GLU A 110 7.93 -20.41 -7.71
C GLU A 110 7.00 -19.70 -8.70
N PHE A 111 7.59 -19.15 -9.75
CA PHE A 111 6.92 -18.53 -10.88
C PHE A 111 6.94 -19.48 -12.06
N ARG A 112 5.84 -19.51 -12.81
CA ARG A 112 5.72 -20.22 -14.08
C ARG A 112 5.63 -19.19 -15.21
N GLN A 113 6.51 -19.28 -16.20
CA GLN A 113 6.56 -18.34 -17.32
C GLN A 113 6.62 -19.06 -18.66
N ARG A 114 5.77 -18.66 -19.60
CA ARG A 114 5.79 -19.09 -20.99
C ARG A 114 7.00 -18.49 -21.71
N VAL A 115 7.81 -19.36 -22.32
CA VAL A 115 8.93 -18.95 -23.17
C VAL A 115 8.68 -19.47 -24.59
N VAL A 116 8.89 -18.61 -25.59
CA VAL A 116 8.70 -18.98 -27.00
C VAL A 116 9.60 -20.16 -27.35
N GLY A 117 9.01 -21.23 -27.88
CA GLY A 117 9.72 -22.45 -28.27
C GLY A 117 9.88 -23.50 -27.15
N ALA A 118 9.50 -23.18 -25.91
CA ALA A 118 9.45 -24.17 -24.83
C ALA A 118 8.15 -25.00 -24.93
N LYS A 119 8.24 -26.31 -24.70
CA LYS A 119 7.05 -27.20 -24.64
C LYS A 119 6.23 -26.98 -23.37
N GLU A 120 6.90 -26.68 -22.26
CA GLU A 120 6.30 -26.43 -20.95
C GLU A 120 6.79 -25.07 -20.41
N PRO A 121 6.02 -24.41 -19.52
CA PRO A 121 6.45 -23.17 -18.88
C PRO A 121 7.72 -23.38 -18.07
N TRP A 122 8.64 -22.42 -18.14
CA TRP A 122 9.83 -22.44 -17.28
C TRP A 122 9.43 -22.12 -15.84
N ARG A 123 10.11 -22.75 -14.89
CA ARG A 123 9.86 -22.61 -13.47
C ARG A 123 11.05 -21.94 -12.82
N PHE A 124 10.81 -20.84 -12.11
CA PHE A 124 11.86 -20.04 -11.49
C PHE A 124 11.51 -19.73 -10.04
N PRO A 125 12.44 -19.91 -9.09
CA PRO A 125 12.24 -19.43 -7.73
C PRO A 125 12.34 -17.89 -7.67
N ALA A 126 11.82 -17.29 -6.59
CA ALA A 126 11.80 -15.84 -6.40
C ALA A 126 13.18 -15.18 -6.53
N ILE A 127 14.24 -15.87 -6.12
CA ILE A 127 15.63 -15.41 -6.25
C ILE A 127 16.03 -15.09 -7.70
N ASN A 128 15.37 -15.68 -8.70
CA ASN A 128 15.64 -15.45 -10.12
C ASN A 128 14.74 -14.38 -10.78
N MET A 129 13.78 -13.81 -10.06
CA MET A 129 12.87 -12.80 -10.62
C MET A 129 13.51 -11.41 -10.68
N SER A 130 12.90 -10.42 -11.35
CA SER A 130 13.35 -9.02 -11.22
C SER A 130 12.78 -8.38 -9.96
N ASP A 131 13.43 -7.33 -9.45
CA ASP A 131 12.95 -6.60 -8.25
C ASP A 131 11.56 -6.02 -8.48
N GLY A 132 11.30 -5.47 -9.66
CA GLY A 132 9.98 -4.98 -10.06
C GLY A 132 8.91 -6.07 -10.04
N THR A 133 9.23 -7.31 -10.43
CA THR A 133 8.25 -8.40 -10.40
C THR A 133 7.86 -8.77 -8.98
N LEU A 134 8.83 -8.88 -8.08
CA LEU A 134 8.59 -9.20 -6.67
C LEU A 134 7.85 -8.07 -5.96
N ARG A 135 8.21 -6.81 -6.26
CA ARG A 135 7.49 -5.64 -5.74
C ARG A 135 6.04 -5.61 -6.24
N ALA A 136 5.81 -5.80 -7.54
CA ALA A 136 4.46 -5.85 -8.11
C ALA A 136 3.62 -6.91 -7.40
N LEU A 137 4.14 -8.14 -7.27
CA LEU A 137 3.42 -9.23 -6.60
C LEU A 137 3.09 -8.88 -5.14
N ALA A 138 4.04 -8.31 -4.40
CA ALA A 138 3.83 -7.92 -3.01
C ALA A 138 2.81 -6.78 -2.88
N VAL A 139 2.87 -5.77 -3.76
CA VAL A 139 1.90 -4.66 -3.80
C VAL A 139 0.49 -5.16 -4.13
N LEU A 140 0.34 -6.02 -5.14
CA LEU A 140 -0.93 -6.64 -5.48
C LEU A 140 -1.48 -7.47 -4.32
N THR A 141 -0.60 -8.24 -3.65
CA THR A 141 -0.97 -9.01 -2.47
C THR A 141 -1.42 -8.09 -1.34
N ALA A 142 -0.68 -7.01 -1.08
CA ALA A 142 -1.00 -6.02 -0.06
C ALA A 142 -2.39 -5.40 -0.28
N LEU A 143 -2.74 -5.08 -1.53
CA LEU A 143 -4.03 -4.50 -1.89
C LEU A 143 -5.20 -5.47 -1.74
N PHE A 144 -5.01 -6.73 -2.13
CA PHE A 144 -6.14 -7.67 -2.30
C PHE A 144 -6.27 -8.75 -1.21
N GLN A 145 -5.24 -8.97 -0.38
CA GLN A 145 -5.24 -10.02 0.67
C GLN A 145 -6.39 -9.97 1.67
N PHE A 146 -7.06 -8.82 1.80
CA PHE A 146 -8.05 -8.58 2.83
C PHE A 146 -9.41 -9.22 2.53
N GLY A 147 -9.70 -9.62 1.29
CA GLY A 147 -10.95 -10.29 0.90
C GLY A 147 -12.21 -9.67 1.52
N GLU A 148 -13.12 -10.52 2.03
CA GLU A 148 -14.33 -10.08 2.75
C GLU A 148 -14.07 -9.60 4.18
N ARG A 149 -12.83 -9.73 4.69
CA ARG A 149 -12.50 -9.30 6.04
C ARG A 149 -12.45 -7.77 6.07
N LYS A 150 -13.32 -7.17 6.90
CA LYS A 150 -13.36 -5.73 7.20
C LYS A 150 -12.19 -5.27 8.08
N THR A 151 -11.01 -5.88 7.93
CA THR A 151 -9.88 -5.61 8.80
C THR A 151 -9.24 -4.30 8.39
N ALA A 152 -8.52 -4.17 7.28
CA ALA A 152 -7.88 -2.89 6.95
C ALA A 152 -8.84 -1.86 6.35
N ARG A 153 -9.00 -0.71 7.02
CA ARG A 153 -9.67 0.48 6.44
C ARG A 153 -8.74 1.34 5.59
N LEU A 154 -7.44 1.30 5.87
CA LEU A 154 -6.41 2.08 5.18
C LEU A 154 -5.20 1.20 4.88
N ILE A 155 -4.64 1.39 3.68
CA ILE A 155 -3.39 0.79 3.22
C ILE A 155 -2.45 1.92 2.77
N GLY A 156 -1.27 1.99 3.38
CA GLY A 156 -0.17 2.85 2.96
C GLY A 156 0.89 2.04 2.23
N ILE A 157 1.36 2.49 1.06
CA ILE A 157 2.43 1.82 0.31
C ILE A 157 3.50 2.82 -0.10
N GLU A 158 4.74 2.56 0.33
CA GLU A 158 5.89 3.37 -0.06
C GLU A 158 6.38 2.98 -1.46
N GLU A 159 6.43 3.95 -2.36
CA GLU A 159 6.93 3.83 -3.74
C GLU A 159 6.56 2.48 -4.41
N PRO A 160 5.25 2.21 -4.62
CA PRO A 160 4.80 0.95 -5.20
C PRO A 160 5.39 0.67 -6.59
N GLU A 161 5.83 1.72 -7.30
CA GLU A 161 6.39 1.68 -8.64
C GLU A 161 7.89 1.42 -8.72
N THR A 162 8.60 1.47 -7.60
CA THR A 162 10.07 1.37 -7.60
C THR A 162 10.55 0.06 -8.25
N ALA A 163 11.50 0.17 -9.18
CA ALA A 163 12.01 -0.93 -10.03
C ALA A 163 11.00 -1.53 -11.04
N LEU A 164 9.81 -0.95 -11.21
CA LEU A 164 8.93 -1.28 -12.33
C LEU A 164 9.37 -0.58 -13.61
N HIS A 165 9.08 -1.23 -14.74
CA HIS A 165 9.23 -0.59 -16.05
C HIS A 165 8.19 0.53 -16.20
N PRO A 166 8.54 1.72 -16.75
CA PRO A 166 7.59 2.83 -16.97
C PRO A 166 6.27 2.45 -17.64
N ALA A 167 6.32 1.60 -18.69
CA ALA A 167 5.14 1.04 -19.35
C ALA A 167 4.14 0.30 -18.44
N ALA A 168 4.55 -0.14 -17.24
CA ALA A 168 3.69 -0.78 -16.25
C ALA A 168 3.06 0.22 -15.26
N ALA A 169 3.42 1.50 -15.29
CA ALA A 169 2.95 2.50 -14.34
C ALA A 169 1.43 2.71 -14.41
N GLY A 170 0.87 2.83 -15.62
CA GLY A 170 -0.59 2.93 -15.81
C GLY A 170 -1.34 1.70 -15.29
N LEU A 171 -0.77 0.51 -15.49
CA LEU A 171 -1.32 -0.73 -14.93
C LEU A 171 -1.28 -0.72 -13.41
N LEU A 172 -0.18 -0.27 -12.80
CA LEU A 172 -0.08 -0.15 -11.36
C LEU A 172 -1.13 0.83 -10.81
N LEU A 173 -1.33 1.98 -11.47
CA LEU A 173 -2.37 2.93 -11.11
C LEU A 173 -3.78 2.30 -11.16
N ASP A 174 -4.06 1.49 -12.17
CA ASP A 174 -5.32 0.72 -12.25
C ASP A 174 -5.49 -0.23 -11.07
N CYS A 175 -4.43 -0.95 -10.68
CA CYS A 175 -4.44 -1.86 -9.53
C CYS A 175 -4.72 -1.11 -8.23
N LEU A 176 -4.04 0.02 -8.02
CA LEU A 176 -4.20 0.88 -6.86
C LEU A 176 -5.63 1.41 -6.77
N ARG A 177 -6.21 1.85 -7.89
CA ARG A 177 -7.59 2.30 -7.98
C ARG A 177 -8.60 1.19 -7.71
N GLU A 178 -8.33 -0.02 -8.17
CA GLU A 178 -9.19 -1.16 -7.86
C GLU A 178 -9.19 -1.45 -6.36
N GLY A 179 -8.01 -1.52 -5.73
CA GLY A 179 -7.90 -1.65 -4.27
C GLY A 179 -8.59 -0.50 -3.53
N ALA A 180 -8.51 0.72 -4.08
CA ALA A 180 -9.12 1.92 -3.52
C ALA A 180 -10.67 1.91 -3.53
N ARG A 181 -11.31 1.01 -4.29
CA ARG A 181 -12.79 0.87 -4.29
C ARG A 181 -13.31 0.29 -2.98
N GLU A 182 -12.51 -0.52 -2.30
CA GLU A 182 -12.92 -1.19 -1.06
C GLU A 182 -12.33 -0.54 0.18
N ARG A 183 -11.19 0.14 0.05
CA ARG A 183 -10.37 0.63 1.18
C ARG A 183 -9.69 1.94 0.81
N GLN A 184 -9.28 2.73 1.81
CA GLN A 184 -8.46 3.89 1.53
C GLN A 184 -7.03 3.43 1.18
N VAL A 185 -6.52 3.88 0.04
CA VAL A 185 -5.14 3.60 -0.40
C VAL A 185 -4.37 4.92 -0.44
N VAL A 186 -3.27 4.97 0.30
CA VAL A 186 -2.33 6.09 0.32
C VAL A 186 -1.00 5.57 -0.21
N ILE A 187 -0.43 6.29 -1.17
CA ILE A 187 0.89 5.95 -1.70
C ILE A 187 1.82 7.15 -1.56
N THR A 188 3.11 6.86 -1.43
CA THR A 188 4.16 7.84 -1.72
C THR A 188 4.73 7.53 -3.09
N THR A 189 5.08 8.56 -3.85
CA THR A 189 5.66 8.38 -5.18
C THR A 189 6.51 9.58 -5.54
N HIS A 190 7.65 9.30 -6.15
CA HIS A 190 8.48 10.28 -6.84
C HIS A 190 8.49 10.03 -8.36
N SER A 191 7.61 9.16 -8.87
CA SER A 191 7.61 8.73 -10.25
C SER A 191 6.70 9.60 -11.11
N PRO A 192 7.27 10.35 -12.06
CA PRO A 192 6.46 11.04 -13.05
C PRO A 192 5.61 10.06 -13.87
N ASP A 193 6.10 8.85 -14.13
CA ASP A 193 5.42 7.88 -14.99
C ASP A 193 4.14 7.33 -14.32
N LEU A 194 4.13 7.21 -12.97
CA LEU A 194 2.91 6.84 -12.22
C LEU A 194 1.90 7.98 -12.18
N LEU A 195 2.39 9.23 -12.14
CA LEU A 195 1.57 10.45 -12.14
C LEU A 195 1.19 10.95 -13.54
N ASP A 196 1.69 10.32 -14.60
CA ASP A 196 1.42 10.67 -16.00
C ASP A 196 0.09 10.07 -16.48
N SER A 197 -1.00 10.43 -15.79
CA SER A 197 -2.36 9.98 -16.11
C SER A 197 -3.31 11.17 -16.26
N ASP A 198 -4.09 11.15 -17.33
CA ASP A 198 -5.16 12.10 -17.65
C ASP A 198 -6.38 11.99 -16.73
N THR A 199 -6.50 10.89 -15.99
CA THR A 199 -7.63 10.61 -15.11
C THR A 199 -7.31 10.92 -13.64
N LEU A 200 -6.10 11.39 -13.33
CA LEU A 200 -5.70 11.71 -11.97
C LEU A 200 -6.15 13.12 -11.60
N ALA A 201 -7.11 13.22 -10.68
CA ALA A 201 -7.63 14.50 -10.24
C ALA A 201 -6.69 15.15 -9.20
N ALA A 202 -6.65 16.48 -9.19
CA ALA A 202 -5.77 17.22 -8.28
C ALA A 202 -6.09 16.98 -6.79
N GLU A 203 -7.34 16.61 -6.47
CA GLU A 203 -7.81 16.28 -5.12
C GLU A 203 -7.26 14.93 -4.63
N GLN A 204 -6.74 14.11 -5.54
CA GLN A 204 -6.08 12.85 -5.22
C GLN A 204 -4.59 13.03 -4.93
N LEU A 205 -4.08 14.26 -5.04
CA LEU A 205 -2.68 14.60 -4.89
C LEU A 205 -2.46 15.45 -3.65
N LEU A 206 -1.49 15.04 -2.85
CA LEU A 206 -0.90 15.86 -1.81
C LEU A 206 0.55 16.12 -2.20
N ALA A 207 0.91 17.40 -2.31
CA ALA A 207 2.28 17.80 -2.52
C ALA A 207 3.03 17.80 -1.17
N VAL A 208 4.29 17.42 -1.22
CA VAL A 208 5.18 17.33 -0.06
C VAL A 208 6.43 18.12 -0.37
N SER A 209 6.76 19.07 0.51
CA SER A 209 7.99 19.86 0.41
C SER A 209 8.71 19.85 1.75
N ALA A 210 10.04 19.83 1.71
CA ALA A 210 10.89 19.84 2.89
C ALA A 210 11.87 21.01 2.79
N VAL A 211 11.61 22.06 3.57
CA VAL A 211 12.39 23.30 3.57
C VAL A 211 12.90 23.55 4.99
N GLU A 212 14.21 23.76 5.13
CA GLU A 212 14.86 24.04 6.42
C GLU A 212 14.56 23.01 7.53
N GLY A 213 14.41 21.73 7.16
CA GLY A 213 14.13 20.65 8.10
C GLY A 213 12.66 20.57 8.56
N LYS A 214 11.77 21.39 7.99
CA LYS A 214 10.32 21.31 8.17
C LYS A 214 9.69 20.69 6.93
N THR A 215 8.94 19.60 7.12
CA THR A 215 8.11 19.01 6.08
C THR A 215 6.72 19.63 6.11
N THR A 216 6.28 20.11 4.96
CA THR A 216 4.90 20.57 4.73
C THR A 216 4.24 19.61 3.76
N ILE A 217 3.04 19.16 4.11
CA ILE A 217 2.19 18.32 3.28
C ILE A 217 0.87 19.04 3.12
N GLY A 218 0.38 19.15 1.89
CA GLY A 218 -0.89 19.81 1.64
C GLY A 218 -1.41 19.55 0.24
N PRO A 219 -2.61 20.05 -0.09
CA PRO A 219 -3.09 20.08 -1.46
C PRO A 219 -2.07 20.76 -2.38
N VAL A 220 -2.03 20.35 -3.64
CA VAL A 220 -1.21 21.02 -4.67
C VAL A 220 -1.60 22.50 -4.77
N ASP A 221 -0.62 23.40 -4.88
CA ASP A 221 -0.80 24.85 -4.99
C ASP A 221 -1.81 25.27 -6.07
N ALA A 222 -2.45 26.42 -5.88
CA ALA A 222 -3.59 26.84 -6.72
C ALA A 222 -3.26 26.92 -8.23
N PRO A 223 -2.11 27.48 -8.67
CA PRO A 223 -1.72 27.49 -10.08
C PRO A 223 -1.61 26.09 -10.70
N SER A 224 -0.89 25.17 -10.06
CA SER A 224 -0.71 23.80 -10.55
C SER A 224 -2.01 23.02 -10.51
N ARG A 225 -2.83 23.22 -9.46
CA ARG A 225 -4.17 22.64 -9.36
C ARG A 225 -5.07 23.09 -10.49
N GLN A 226 -5.01 24.37 -10.87
CA GLN A 226 -5.76 24.91 -12.00
C GLN A 226 -5.25 24.33 -13.33
N ALA A 227 -3.93 24.24 -13.51
CA ALA A 227 -3.33 23.64 -14.70
C ALA A 227 -3.74 22.16 -14.90
N LEU A 228 -3.82 21.38 -13.82
CA LEU A 228 -4.34 20.01 -13.83
C LEU A 228 -5.81 19.96 -14.24
N ARG A 229 -6.65 20.82 -13.65
CA ARG A 229 -8.09 20.89 -13.94
C ARG A 229 -8.39 21.29 -15.38
N ASP A 230 -7.63 22.24 -15.91
CA ASP A 230 -7.74 22.71 -17.29
C ASP A 230 -7.06 21.77 -18.30
N SER A 231 -6.48 20.65 -17.82
CA SER A 231 -5.75 19.67 -18.64
C SER A 231 -4.59 20.29 -19.45
N LEU A 232 -3.98 21.37 -18.93
CA LEU A 232 -2.83 22.03 -19.55
C LEU A 232 -1.54 21.24 -19.32
N TYR A 233 -1.46 20.56 -18.18
CA TYR A 233 -0.38 19.67 -17.79
C TYR A 233 -0.94 18.46 -17.04
N ARG A 234 -0.19 17.38 -17.08
CA ARG A 234 -0.39 16.21 -16.21
C ARG A 234 0.46 16.33 -14.95
N ALA A 235 0.08 15.62 -13.90
CA ALA A 235 0.80 15.65 -12.63
C ALA A 235 2.26 15.19 -12.79
N GLY A 236 2.51 14.17 -13.61
CA GLY A 236 3.87 13.73 -13.96
C GLY A 236 4.71 14.84 -14.61
N GLU A 237 4.13 15.66 -15.47
CA GLU A 237 4.84 16.77 -16.13
C GLU A 237 5.17 17.88 -15.14
N LEU A 238 4.21 18.26 -14.29
CA LEU A 238 4.42 19.24 -13.23
C LEU A 238 5.48 18.77 -12.22
N LEU A 239 5.52 17.47 -11.91
CA LEU A 239 6.56 16.89 -11.07
C LEU A 239 7.95 17.03 -11.72
N ARG A 240 8.08 16.72 -13.02
CA ARG A 240 9.35 16.88 -13.77
C ARG A 240 9.84 18.32 -13.80
N LEU A 241 8.91 19.28 -13.81
CA LEU A 241 9.20 20.71 -13.81
C LEU A 241 9.46 21.26 -12.39
N GLY A 242 9.31 20.45 -11.34
CA GLY A 242 9.42 20.90 -9.95
C GLY A 242 8.36 21.94 -9.58
N GLN A 243 7.13 21.77 -10.09
CA GLN A 243 6.01 22.70 -9.88
C GLN A 243 4.92 22.14 -8.95
N LEU A 244 5.00 20.87 -8.54
CA LEU A 244 4.06 20.29 -7.57
C LEU A 244 4.45 20.66 -6.15
N GLU A 245 4.13 21.88 -5.73
CA GLU A 245 4.38 22.39 -4.38
C GLU A 245 3.10 22.38 -3.52
N PRO A 246 3.22 22.26 -2.18
CA PRO A 246 2.07 22.36 -1.29
C PRO A 246 1.53 23.80 -1.24
N ASP A 247 0.22 23.93 -1.18
CA ASP A 247 -0.47 25.19 -0.97
C ASP A 247 -0.20 25.75 0.44
N GLU A 248 0.70 26.72 0.55
CA GLU A 248 1.07 27.36 1.83
C GLU A 248 -0.10 28.11 2.50
N SER A 249 -1.11 28.49 1.71
CA SER A 249 -2.31 29.17 2.21
C SER A 249 -3.36 28.19 2.73
N SER A 250 -3.23 26.90 2.38
CA SER A 250 -4.07 25.86 2.95
C SER A 250 -3.70 25.72 4.42
N PRO A 251 -4.66 25.90 5.35
CA PRO A 251 -4.32 25.97 6.76
C PRO A 251 -3.64 24.66 7.19
N SER A 252 -2.52 24.77 7.91
CA SER A 252 -1.95 23.67 8.69
C SER A 252 -2.86 23.29 9.87
N ASN A 253 -4.02 23.95 10.01
CA ASN A 253 -5.01 23.61 11.00
C ASN A 253 -5.60 22.27 10.60
N ALA A 254 -4.97 21.20 11.08
CA ALA A 254 -5.78 20.17 11.71
C ALA A 254 -6.58 20.90 12.81
N GLU A 255 -7.68 21.57 12.44
CA GLU A 255 -8.74 21.81 13.40
C GLU A 255 -8.97 20.44 14.01
N GLN A 256 -8.77 20.35 15.32
CA GLN A 256 -8.93 19.11 16.04
C GLN A 256 -10.26 18.53 15.59
N LEU A 257 -10.20 17.44 14.82
CA LEU A 257 -11.39 16.81 14.29
C LEU A 257 -12.30 16.61 15.48
N ASP A 258 -13.55 17.05 15.36
CA ASP A 258 -14.55 16.90 16.41
C ASP A 258 -14.96 15.41 16.48
N LEU A 259 -14.01 14.57 16.90
CA LEU A 259 -14.11 13.13 17.01
C LEU A 259 -15.01 12.73 18.19
N PHE A 260 -15.32 13.69 19.07
CA PHE A 260 -16.03 13.44 20.33
C PHE A 260 -17.33 14.23 20.47
N GLY A 261 -17.73 15.00 19.45
CA GLY A 261 -18.91 15.85 19.49
C GLY A 261 -18.72 17.06 20.42
N PRO A 262 -19.74 17.94 20.51
CA PRO A 262 -19.64 19.16 21.31
C PRO A 262 -19.25 18.83 22.74
N SER A 263 -18.19 19.49 23.23
CA SER A 263 -17.78 19.40 24.63
C SER A 263 -18.94 19.86 25.52
N PRO A 264 -19.26 19.11 26.60
CA PRO A 264 -20.37 19.44 27.50
C PRO A 264 -20.18 20.74 28.27
#